data_AF-A0A0G0VPF2-F1
#
_entry.id   AF-A0A0G0VPF2-F1
#
_cell.length_a   1.000
_cell.length_b   1.000
_cell.length_c   1.000
_cell.angle_alpha   90.00
_cell.angle_beta   90.00
_cell.angle_gamma   90.00
#
_symmetry.space_group_name_H-M   'P 1'
#
loop_
_entity.id
_entity.type
_entity.pdbx_description
1 polymer ?
#
loop_
_entity_poly.entity_id
_entity_poly.type
_entity_poly.pdbx_seq_one_letter_code
_entity_poly.pdbx_strand_id
1 'polypeptide(L)' 'MKNDFKNKDAQELSQILKELRAKLMQAGFDLADKKLKNTSQIKKTKKDIARILTEMRKKN' A
#
# COMPACT_ATOMS: atom_id res chain seq x y z
N MET A 1 1.18 -1.47 -15.50
CA MET A 1 1.64 -0.29 -14.74
C MET A 1 2.83 -0.71 -13.89
N LYS A 2 4.02 -0.25 -14.27
CA LYS A 2 5.26 -0.42 -13.49
C LYS A 2 5.18 0.62 -12.37
N ASN A 3 5.07 0.17 -11.11
CA ASN A 3 5.10 1.11 -9.99
C ASN A 3 6.57 1.42 -9.68
N ASP A 4 7.01 2.60 -10.09
CA ASP A 4 8.37 3.11 -10.01
C ASP A 4 8.77 3.51 -8.58
N PHE A 5 8.56 2.63 -7.61
CA PHE A 5 9.04 2.81 -6.23
C PHE A 5 10.58 2.83 -6.14
N LYS A 6 11.28 2.36 -7.19
CA LYS A 6 12.74 2.35 -7.25
C LYS A 6 13.36 3.75 -7.19
N ASN A 7 12.72 4.75 -7.81
CA ASN A 7 13.26 6.11 -7.87
C ASN A 7 12.82 7.00 -6.70
N LYS A 8 11.94 6.51 -5.82
CA LYS A 8 11.50 7.26 -4.66
C LYS A 8 12.52 7.18 -3.53
N ASP A 9 12.65 8.29 -2.82
CA ASP A 9 13.54 8.38 -1.67
C ASP A 9 13.03 7.51 -0.50
N ALA A 10 13.92 7.08 0.40
CA ALA A 10 13.55 6.27 1.55
C ALA A 10 12.48 6.95 2.42
N GLN A 11 12.52 8.29 2.51
CA GLN A 11 11.50 9.07 3.20
C GLN A 11 10.14 9.02 2.48
N GLU A 12 10.11 9.23 1.15
CA GLU A 12 8.88 9.10 0.36
C GLU A 12 8.27 7.71 0.46
N LEU A 13 9.09 6.65 0.41
CA LEU A 13 8.63 5.27 0.54
C LEU A 13 7.96 5.03 1.89
N SER A 14 8.54 5.56 2.97
CA SER A 14 7.96 5.51 4.31
C SER A 14 6.64 6.27 4.40
N GLN A 15 6.55 7.42 3.75
CA GLN A 15 5.35 8.26 3.71
C GLN A 15 4.21 7.59 2.95
N ILE A 16 4.49 7.04 1.76
CA ILE A 16 3.53 6.24 0.98
C ILE A 16 3.10 5.00 1.74
N LEU A 17 4.01 4.35 2.49
CA LEU A 17 3.67 3.19 3.31
C LEU A 17 2.66 3.55 4.41
N LYS A 18 2.80 4.72 5.04
CA LYS A 18 1.82 5.24 6.01
C LYS A 18 0.47 5.50 5.34
N GLU A 19 0.45 6.14 4.17
CA GLU A 19 -0.78 6.41 3.43
C GLU A 19 -1.50 5.13 3.00
N LEU A 20 -0.77 4.14 2.47
CA LEU A 20 -1.34 2.86 2.06
C LEU A 20 -1.91 2.08 3.26
N ARG A 21 -1.27 2.15 4.43
CA ARG A 21 -1.81 1.58 5.67
C ARG A 21 -3.11 2.28 6.09
N ALA A 22 -3.17 3.61 6.02
CA ALA A 22 -4.38 4.36 6.32
C ALA A 22 -5.53 4.00 5.35
N LYS A 23 -5.24 3.91 4.04
CA LYS A 23 -6.19 3.43 3.03
C LYS A 23 -6.67 2.01 3.30
N LEU A 24 -5.76 1.12 3.73
CA LEU A 24 -6.11 -0.25 4.05
C LEU A 24 -7.03 -0.33 5.28
N MET A 25 -6.81 0.53 6.26
CA MET A 25 -7.66 0.66 7.44
C MET A 25 -9.06 1.20 7.06
N GLN A 26 -9.14 2.28 6.28
CA GLN A 26 -10.41 2.78 5.73
C GLN A 26 -11.15 1.71 4.92
N ALA A 27 -10.46 1.02 4.02
CA ALA A 27 -11.04 -0.08 3.25
C ALA A 27 -11.47 -1.27 4.14
N GLY A 28 -10.83 -1.46 5.30
CA GLY A 28 -11.26 -2.42 6.30
C GLY A 28 -12.57 -2.00 6.98
N PHE A 29 -12.71 -0.72 7.32
CA PHE A 29 -13.97 -0.15 7.86
C PHE A 29 -15.11 -0.24 6.85
N ASP A 30 -14.87 0.17 5.61
CA ASP A 30 -15.87 0.11 4.55
C ASP A 30 -16.29 -1.35 4.21
N LEU A 31 -15.38 -2.32 4.45
CA LEU A 31 -15.66 -3.75 4.30
C LEU A 31 -16.51 -4.25 5.48
N ALA A 32 -16.21 -3.80 6.70
CA ALA A 32 -17.00 -4.10 7.89
C ALA A 32 -18.43 -3.54 7.79
N ASP A 33 -18.58 -2.35 7.19
CA ASP A 33 -19.88 -1.73 6.87
C ASP A 33 -20.63 -2.44 5.71
N LYS A 34 -20.08 -3.55 5.17
CA LYS A 34 -20.63 -4.35 4.05
C LYS A 34 -20.95 -3.56 2.77
N LYS A 35 -20.54 -2.29 2.67
CA LYS A 35 -20.73 -1.44 1.48
C LYS A 35 -19.66 -1.66 0.41
N LEU A 36 -18.54 -2.29 0.75
CA LEU A 36 -17.44 -2.50 -0.20
C LEU A 36 -17.65 -3.72 -1.12
N LYS A 37 -17.97 -3.44 -2.39
CA LYS A 37 -17.95 -4.43 -3.47
C LYS A 37 -16.54 -4.80 -3.95
N ASN A 38 -15.51 -4.04 -3.56
CA ASN A 38 -14.16 -4.11 -4.14
C ASN A 38 -13.08 -4.62 -3.17
N THR A 39 -13.24 -5.85 -2.67
CA THR A 39 -12.19 -6.58 -1.91
C THR A 39 -10.86 -6.71 -2.68
N SER A 40 -10.91 -6.62 -4.00
CA SER A 40 -9.75 -6.61 -4.89
C SER A 40 -8.80 -5.42 -4.62
N GLN A 41 -9.33 -4.26 -4.21
CA GLN A 41 -8.50 -3.11 -3.86
C GLN A 41 -7.64 -3.38 -2.62
N ILE A 42 -8.21 -4.01 -1.59
CA ILE A 42 -7.48 -4.40 -0.37
C ILE A 42 -6.30 -5.32 -0.73
N LYS A 43 -6.51 -6.29 -1.63
CA LYS A 43 -5.44 -7.17 -2.11
C LYS A 43 -4.36 -6.40 -2.88
N LYS A 44 -4.72 -5.43 -3.73
CA LYS A 44 -3.77 -4.58 -4.44
C LYS A 44 -2.95 -3.72 -3.48
N THR A 45 -3.60 -3.04 -2.53
CA THR A 45 -2.94 -2.22 -1.50
C THR A 45 -1.96 -3.04 -0.67
N LYS A 46 -2.33 -4.25 -0.23
CA LYS A 46 -1.41 -5.17 0.47
C LYS A 46 -0.18 -5.51 -0.38
N LYS A 47 -0.39 -5.78 -1.68
CA LYS A 47 0.70 -6.12 -2.61
C LYS A 47 1.65 -4.92 -2.83
N ASP A 48 1.12 -3.71 -2.88
CA ASP A 48 1.92 -2.50 -3.02
C ASP A 48 2.74 -2.20 -1.76
N ILE A 49 2.17 -2.40 -0.55
CA ILE A 49 2.94 -2.31 0.71
C ILE A 49 4.10 -3.33 0.71
N ALA A 50 3.84 -4.57 0.31
CA ALA A 50 4.87 -5.61 0.25
C ALA A 50 6.01 -5.27 -0.73
N ARG A 51 5.67 -4.67 -1.88
CA ARG A 51 6.66 -4.19 -2.85
C ARG A 51 7.51 -3.06 -2.28
N ILE A 52 6.90 -2.07 -1.62
CA ILE A 52 7.63 -0.95 -0.98
C ILE A 52 8.60 -1.48 0.06
N LEU A 53 8.16 -2.38 0.95
CA LEU A 53 9.03 -3.01 1.95
C LEU A 53 10.19 -3.78 1.31
N THR A 54 9.93 -4.47 0.19
CA THR A 54 10.97 -5.19 -0.55
C THR A 54 11.99 -4.25 -1.17
N GLU A 55 11.55 -3.13 -1.77
CA GLU A 55 12.47 -2.15 -2.35
C GLU A 55 13.25 -1.39 -1.26
N MET A 56 12.63 -1.05 -0.13
CA MET A 56 13.34 -0.50 1.03
C MET A 56 14.43 -1.46 1.53
N ARG A 57 14.13 -2.77 1.59
CA ARG A 57 15.10 -3.80 1.99
C ARG A 57 16.23 -3.98 0.97
N LYS A 58 15.97 -3.79 -0.34
CA LYS A 58 17.00 -3.85 -1.38
C LYS A 58 17.93 -2.62 -1.40
N LYS A 59 17.44 -1.48 -0.91
CA LYS A 59 18.22 -0.24 -0.81
C LYS A 59 19.09 -0.18 0.47
N ASN A 60 18.79 -1.02 1.46
CA ASN A 60 19.56 -1.20 2.70
C ASN A 60 20.62 -2.27 2.50
#